data_AF-A0A430F6I8-F1
#
_entry.id   AF-A0A430F6I8-F1
#
_cell.length_a   1.000
_cell.length_b   1.000
_cell.length_c   1.000
_cell.angle_alpha   90.00
_cell.angle_beta   90.00
_cell.angle_gamma   90.00
#
_symmetry.space_group_name_H-M   'P 1'
#
loop_
_entity.id
_entity.type
_entity.pdbx_description
1 polymer ?
#
loop_
_entity_poly.entity_id
_entity_poly.type
_entity_poly.pdbx_seq_one_letter_code
_entity_poly.pdbx_strand_id
1 'polypeptide(L)'
;MSKATNADHHDLAADDALRASIRQAMLDVRARTPLAQSFTNFVTINLVANAQLAAGGTAAMSYLPDDVIDIAAMCGATYINVGTLLPFYKDALGEITAALHEAGHRWVLDPVAAGLGATRTAILEAMRDVPPSLVRANASEIIALDALWGLSDGSDVGGGPAGVESTDDVDSALAAAKRVARHLRAHGGDGLGAVAVSGEVDLVTDGERVFRLPGGDMMMTKITGAGCALGGVAATYLCVADPLVAALAASLLFDRAGERAAAESHGPGSFQTEFLDALWAIDADTVSTSTILEAKR
;
A
#
# COMPACT_ATOMS: atom_id res chain seq x y z
N MET A 1 19.01 -14.17 -10.14
CA MET A 1 19.66 -14.61 -8.88
C MET A 1 20.27 -13.40 -8.20
N SER A 2 19.44 -12.56 -7.57
CA SER A 2 19.90 -11.50 -6.69
C SER A 2 20.36 -12.13 -5.39
N LYS A 3 21.64 -11.95 -5.04
CA LYS A 3 22.21 -12.33 -3.75
C LYS A 3 22.01 -11.15 -2.80
N ALA A 4 20.78 -10.86 -2.40
CA ALA A 4 20.57 -10.21 -1.12
C ALA A 4 20.88 -11.27 -0.05
N THR A 5 21.97 -11.05 0.68
CA THR A 5 22.48 -11.94 1.70
C THR A 5 21.41 -12.20 2.77
N ASN A 6 20.98 -13.46 2.87
CA ASN A 6 20.13 -14.00 3.94
C ASN A 6 20.72 -13.85 5.37
N ALA A 7 21.83 -13.10 5.54
CA ALA A 7 22.57 -12.95 6.77
C ALA A 7 22.04 -11.83 7.69
N ASP A 8 21.34 -10.83 7.14
CA ASP A 8 20.94 -9.62 7.87
C ASP A 8 19.46 -9.60 8.28
N HIS A 9 18.71 -10.65 7.95
CA HIS A 9 17.31 -10.79 8.33
C HIS A 9 17.10 -12.05 9.17
N HIS A 10 16.02 -12.06 9.95
CA HIS A 10 15.53 -13.24 10.65
C HIS A 10 14.04 -13.40 10.37
N ASP A 11 13.57 -14.63 10.27
CA ASP A 11 12.12 -14.87 10.21
C ASP A 11 11.52 -14.55 11.59
N LEU A 12 10.38 -13.86 11.60
CA LEU A 12 9.66 -13.54 12.82
C LEU A 12 9.31 -14.83 13.56
N ALA A 13 9.55 -14.85 14.87
CA ALA A 13 9.22 -15.99 15.71
C ALA A 13 7.72 -16.32 15.60
N ALA A 14 7.37 -17.61 15.75
CA ALA A 14 5.98 -18.07 15.62
C ALA A 14 5.06 -17.45 16.69
N ASP A 15 5.60 -17.09 17.84
CA ASP A 15 4.93 -16.45 18.97
C ASP A 15 5.08 -14.91 18.99
N ASP A 16 5.63 -14.30 17.93
CA ASP A 16 5.76 -12.85 17.83
C ASP A 16 4.40 -12.15 17.86
N ALA A 17 4.27 -11.12 18.69
CA ALA A 17 3.03 -10.36 18.86
C ALA A 17 2.51 -9.76 17.53
N LEU A 18 3.39 -9.45 16.58
CA LEU A 18 3.00 -8.92 15.28
C LEU A 18 2.19 -9.94 14.47
N ARG A 19 2.52 -11.25 14.56
CA ARG A 19 1.73 -12.31 13.91
C ARG A 19 0.32 -12.37 14.50
N ALA A 20 0.18 -12.22 15.81
CA ALA A 20 -1.12 -12.15 16.48
C ALA A 20 -1.93 -10.93 16.03
N SER A 21 -1.29 -9.76 15.88
CA SER A 21 -1.95 -8.54 15.38
C SER A 21 -2.41 -8.69 13.93
N ILE A 22 -1.58 -9.27 13.05
CA ILE A 22 -1.95 -9.56 11.64
C ILE A 22 -3.17 -10.49 11.60
N ARG A 23 -3.12 -11.58 12.38
CA ARG A 23 -4.23 -12.53 12.49
C ARG A 23 -5.52 -11.84 12.95
N GLN A 24 -5.43 -11.00 13.98
CA GLN A 24 -6.57 -10.29 14.52
C GLN A 24 -7.17 -9.31 13.51
N ALA A 25 -6.33 -8.56 12.77
CA ALA A 25 -6.80 -7.64 11.74
C ALA A 25 -7.63 -8.35 10.66
N MET A 26 -7.22 -9.55 10.23
CA MET A 26 -7.99 -10.36 9.27
C MET A 26 -9.34 -10.83 9.80
N LEU A 27 -9.38 -11.26 11.06
CA LEU A 27 -10.63 -11.62 11.71
C LEU A 27 -11.56 -10.41 11.84
N ASP A 28 -11.01 -9.26 12.24
CA ASP A 28 -11.77 -8.03 12.42
C ASP A 28 -12.33 -7.49 11.10
N VAL A 29 -11.57 -7.54 10.00
CA VAL A 29 -12.09 -7.18 8.67
C VAL A 29 -13.30 -8.05 8.32
N ARG A 30 -13.18 -9.38 8.43
CA ARG A 30 -14.29 -10.29 8.08
C ARG A 30 -15.48 -10.17 9.03
N ALA A 31 -15.25 -9.91 10.31
CA ALA A 31 -16.31 -9.80 11.30
C ALA A 31 -17.06 -8.46 11.25
N ARG A 32 -16.35 -7.36 10.96
CA ARG A 32 -16.89 -6.00 10.97
C ARG A 32 -17.28 -5.48 9.59
N THR A 33 -16.80 -6.14 8.53
CA THR A 33 -17.00 -5.77 7.11
C THR A 33 -16.80 -4.26 6.87
N PRO A 34 -15.65 -3.70 7.30
CA PRO A 34 -15.47 -2.25 7.37
C PRO A 34 -15.57 -1.59 5.99
N LEU A 35 -16.14 -0.39 5.95
CA LEU A 35 -16.15 0.43 4.75
C LEU A 35 -14.80 1.14 4.61
N ALA A 36 -14.10 0.87 3.51
CA ALA A 36 -12.97 1.66 3.05
C ALA A 36 -13.35 2.33 1.73
N GLN A 37 -13.52 3.65 1.76
CA GLN A 37 -13.84 4.39 0.54
C GLN A 37 -12.60 4.49 -0.35
N SER A 38 -12.80 4.59 -1.66
CA SER A 38 -11.74 4.63 -2.65
C SER A 38 -11.98 5.74 -3.65
N PHE A 39 -11.04 6.68 -3.70
CA PHE A 39 -10.81 7.57 -4.82
C PHE A 39 -9.69 6.94 -5.67
N THR A 40 -10.05 6.26 -6.77
CA THR A 40 -9.06 5.55 -7.59
C THR A 40 -9.16 5.85 -9.08
N ASN A 41 -8.13 5.46 -9.83
CA ASN A 41 -8.05 5.65 -11.27
C ASN A 41 -9.14 4.86 -12.02
N PHE A 42 -9.59 5.39 -13.15
CA PHE A 42 -10.72 4.84 -13.93
C PHE A 42 -10.43 3.47 -14.55
N VAL A 43 -9.14 3.12 -14.68
CA VAL A 43 -8.71 1.84 -15.25
C VAL A 43 -8.99 0.67 -14.30
N THR A 44 -8.97 0.92 -12.99
CA THR A 44 -8.91 -0.15 -11.98
C THR A 44 -10.08 -0.17 -10.99
N ILE A 45 -11.04 0.77 -11.11
CA ILE A 45 -12.20 0.90 -10.21
C ILE A 45 -12.83 -0.45 -9.85
N ASN A 46 -13.19 -1.24 -10.87
CA ASN A 46 -13.87 -2.51 -10.66
C ASN A 46 -13.00 -3.53 -9.91
N LEU A 47 -11.71 -3.62 -10.26
CA LEU A 47 -10.80 -4.57 -9.61
C LEU A 47 -10.51 -4.16 -8.16
N VAL A 48 -10.31 -2.87 -7.90
CA VAL A 48 -10.14 -2.34 -6.53
C VAL A 48 -11.38 -2.65 -5.69
N ALA A 49 -12.58 -2.36 -6.20
CA ALA A 49 -13.83 -2.65 -5.51
C ALA A 49 -13.96 -4.15 -5.18
N ASN A 50 -13.77 -5.00 -6.18
CA ASN A 50 -13.90 -6.45 -6.00
C ASN A 50 -12.83 -7.02 -5.07
N ALA A 51 -11.61 -6.50 -5.08
CA ALA A 51 -10.56 -6.92 -4.16
C ALA A 51 -10.87 -6.52 -2.71
N GLN A 52 -11.39 -5.30 -2.47
CA GLN A 52 -11.84 -4.87 -1.15
C GLN A 52 -12.98 -5.75 -0.60
N LEU A 53 -13.94 -6.10 -1.46
CA LEU A 53 -15.03 -7.02 -1.14
C LEU A 53 -14.52 -8.43 -0.86
N ALA A 54 -13.63 -8.96 -1.71
CA ALA A 54 -13.03 -10.28 -1.56
C ALA A 54 -12.21 -10.40 -0.27
N ALA A 55 -11.48 -9.34 0.12
CA ALA A 55 -10.75 -9.30 1.38
C ALA A 55 -11.68 -9.27 2.63
N GLY A 56 -13.00 -9.11 2.44
CA GLY A 56 -14.00 -9.12 3.50
C GLY A 56 -14.49 -7.74 3.94
N GLY A 57 -14.08 -6.66 3.27
CA GLY A 57 -14.55 -5.30 3.53
C GLY A 57 -15.80 -4.91 2.74
N THR A 58 -16.14 -3.64 2.81
CA THR A 58 -17.12 -2.98 1.92
C THR A 58 -16.40 -1.92 1.08
N ALA A 59 -16.77 -1.78 -0.19
CA ALA A 59 -16.21 -0.79 -1.10
C ALA A 59 -17.21 0.32 -1.42
N ALA A 60 -16.76 1.57 -1.37
CA ALA A 60 -17.45 2.72 -1.96
C ALA A 60 -16.48 3.51 -2.83
N MET A 61 -16.91 3.86 -4.04
CA MET A 61 -16.09 4.61 -5.00
C MET A 61 -16.69 6.01 -5.13
N SER A 62 -16.00 7.03 -4.62
CA SER A 62 -16.47 8.42 -4.64
C SER A 62 -15.49 9.34 -5.35
N TYR A 63 -16.05 10.33 -6.03
CA TYR A 63 -15.37 11.21 -6.99
C TYR A 63 -15.79 12.66 -6.86
N LEU A 64 -16.85 12.97 -6.11
CA LEU A 64 -17.20 14.34 -5.78
C LEU A 64 -16.43 14.73 -4.52
N PRO A 65 -15.71 15.86 -4.48
CA PRO A 65 -14.90 16.23 -3.33
C PRO A 65 -15.69 16.26 -2.02
N ASP A 66 -16.88 16.87 -2.03
CA ASP A 66 -17.78 16.91 -0.88
C ASP A 66 -18.19 15.50 -0.43
N ASP A 67 -18.56 14.61 -1.37
CA ASP A 67 -18.92 13.23 -1.04
C ASP A 67 -17.73 12.46 -0.45
N VAL A 68 -16.50 12.66 -0.94
CA VAL A 68 -15.31 12.01 -0.39
C VAL A 68 -15.07 12.43 1.06
N ILE A 69 -15.26 13.72 1.36
CA ILE A 69 -15.12 14.26 2.72
C ILE A 69 -16.25 13.74 3.62
N ASP A 70 -17.50 13.77 3.16
CA ASP A 70 -18.66 13.32 3.94
C ASP A 70 -18.60 11.81 4.23
N ILE A 71 -18.21 10.99 3.24
CA ILE A 71 -18.05 9.55 3.43
C ILE A 71 -16.90 9.24 4.39
N ALA A 72 -15.85 10.08 4.45
CA ALA A 72 -14.73 9.88 5.37
C ALA A 72 -15.20 9.83 6.82
N ALA A 73 -16.21 10.63 7.19
CA ALA A 73 -16.79 10.62 8.53
C ALA A 73 -17.54 9.32 8.89
N MET A 74 -17.87 8.48 7.90
CA MET A 74 -18.63 7.23 8.06
C MET A 74 -17.82 5.97 7.73
N CYS A 75 -16.63 6.11 7.15
CA CYS A 75 -15.77 5.00 6.77
C CYS A 75 -14.56 4.88 7.72
N GLY A 76 -13.91 3.71 7.76
CA GLY A 76 -12.78 3.49 8.66
C GLY A 76 -11.45 4.02 8.09
N ALA A 77 -11.33 4.10 6.77
CA ALA A 77 -10.18 4.64 6.07
C ALA A 77 -10.57 5.05 4.64
N THR A 78 -9.74 5.91 4.04
CA THR A 78 -9.86 6.33 2.63
C THR A 78 -8.66 5.84 1.83
N TYR A 79 -8.88 5.34 0.62
CA TYR A 79 -7.85 5.04 -0.35
C TYR A 79 -7.81 6.12 -1.42
N ILE A 80 -6.66 6.76 -1.66
CA ILE A 80 -6.46 7.76 -2.70
C ILE A 80 -5.36 7.29 -3.66
N ASN A 81 -5.71 7.14 -4.93
CA ASN A 81 -4.80 6.77 -6.01
C ASN A 81 -4.77 7.86 -7.09
N VAL A 82 -3.57 8.30 -7.47
CA VAL A 82 -3.35 9.46 -8.38
C VAL A 82 -2.99 9.06 -9.83
N GLY A 83 -3.32 7.83 -10.25
CA GLY A 83 -2.92 7.29 -11.56
C GLY A 83 -3.53 8.04 -12.75
N THR A 84 -4.87 8.11 -12.84
CA THR A 84 -5.59 8.79 -13.94
C THR A 84 -6.42 9.96 -13.43
N LEU A 85 -5.75 11.06 -13.11
CA LEU A 85 -6.42 12.27 -12.64
C LEU A 85 -6.95 13.10 -13.81
N LEU A 86 -8.19 13.57 -13.67
CA LEU A 86 -8.74 14.64 -14.51
C LEU A 86 -8.24 15.99 -14.00
N PRO A 87 -8.04 16.99 -14.88
CA PRO A 87 -7.53 18.31 -14.49
C PRO A 87 -8.31 18.98 -13.35
N PHE A 88 -9.61 18.70 -13.22
CA PHE A 88 -10.46 19.29 -12.19
C PHE A 88 -10.07 18.86 -10.76
N TYR A 89 -9.40 17.71 -10.60
CA TYR A 89 -8.98 17.22 -9.28
C TYR A 89 -7.71 17.85 -8.74
N LYS A 90 -7.03 18.68 -9.53
CA LYS A 90 -5.76 19.28 -9.13
C LYS A 90 -5.88 20.02 -7.80
N ASP A 91 -6.92 20.83 -7.67
CA ASP A 91 -7.13 21.64 -6.47
C ASP A 91 -7.94 20.87 -5.43
N ALA A 92 -8.92 20.06 -5.88
CA ALA A 92 -9.80 19.29 -4.99
C ALA A 92 -9.07 18.25 -4.13
N LEU A 93 -8.01 17.59 -4.64
CA LEU A 93 -7.29 16.60 -3.85
C LEU A 93 -6.57 17.23 -2.65
N GLY A 94 -6.09 18.47 -2.77
CA GLY A 94 -5.51 19.20 -1.65
C GLY A 94 -6.55 19.48 -0.56
N GLU A 95 -7.75 19.93 -0.96
CA GLU A 95 -8.88 20.17 -0.05
C GLU A 95 -9.32 18.88 0.65
N ILE A 96 -9.45 17.79 -0.09
CA ILE A 96 -9.77 16.46 0.46
C ILE A 96 -8.72 16.07 1.51
N THR A 97 -7.43 16.07 1.16
CA THR A 97 -6.40 15.60 2.10
C THR A 97 -6.26 16.49 3.33
N ALA A 98 -6.48 17.80 3.19
CA ALA A 98 -6.53 18.72 4.32
C ALA A 98 -7.70 18.37 5.25
N ALA A 99 -8.90 18.15 4.72
CA ALA A 99 -10.07 17.76 5.50
C ALA A 99 -9.89 16.40 6.20
N LEU A 100 -9.28 15.41 5.52
CA LEU A 100 -8.95 14.12 6.13
C LEU A 100 -7.97 14.30 7.29
N HIS A 101 -6.94 15.13 7.12
CA HIS A 101 -5.96 15.41 8.15
C HIS A 101 -6.58 16.12 9.36
N GLU A 102 -7.39 17.16 9.14
CA GLU A 102 -8.11 17.88 10.20
C GLU A 102 -9.06 16.96 11.00
N ALA A 103 -9.69 16.00 10.32
CA ALA A 103 -10.56 15.00 10.96
C ALA A 103 -9.78 13.89 11.69
N GLY A 104 -8.45 13.82 11.55
CA GLY A 104 -7.65 12.68 12.02
C GLY A 104 -8.01 11.37 11.30
N HIS A 105 -8.57 11.47 10.09
CA HIS A 105 -9.02 10.32 9.31
C HIS A 105 -7.84 9.61 8.66
N ARG A 106 -7.78 8.29 8.83
CA ARG A 106 -6.70 7.49 8.26
C ARG A 106 -6.91 7.29 6.78
N TRP A 107 -5.84 7.42 6.01
CA TRP A 107 -5.90 7.19 4.57
C TRP A 107 -4.62 6.60 3.99
N VAL A 108 -4.79 5.92 2.86
CA VAL A 108 -3.75 5.27 2.07
C VAL A 108 -3.50 6.08 0.80
N LEU A 109 -2.24 6.39 0.51
CA LEU A 109 -1.82 6.98 -0.75
C LEU A 109 -1.20 5.90 -1.65
N ASP A 110 -1.69 5.80 -2.88
CA ASP A 110 -1.00 5.14 -4.00
C ASP A 110 -0.53 6.21 -5.00
N PRO A 111 0.75 6.62 -4.93
CA PRO A 111 1.30 7.73 -5.69
C PRO A 111 1.63 7.31 -7.13
N VAL A 112 0.74 6.57 -7.80
CA VAL A 112 0.95 5.97 -9.12
C VAL A 112 1.58 6.97 -10.08
N ALA A 113 2.68 6.55 -10.72
CA ALA A 113 3.42 7.37 -11.66
C ALA A 113 3.96 8.69 -11.06
N ALA A 114 4.29 8.70 -9.76
CA ALA A 114 5.09 9.74 -9.15
C ALA A 114 6.38 9.98 -9.95
N GLY A 115 6.77 11.24 -10.07
CA GLY A 115 7.89 11.67 -10.94
C GLY A 115 7.48 12.02 -12.38
N LEU A 116 6.21 11.81 -12.78
CA LEU A 116 5.72 12.18 -14.10
C LEU A 116 4.72 13.34 -14.05
N GLY A 117 5.04 14.43 -14.75
CA GLY A 117 4.12 15.53 -15.09
C GLY A 117 3.88 16.55 -13.97
N ALA A 118 3.94 17.84 -14.32
CA ALA A 118 3.87 18.96 -13.36
C ALA A 118 2.60 18.97 -12.48
N THR A 119 1.45 18.57 -13.04
CA THR A 119 0.19 18.54 -12.27
C THR A 119 0.23 17.50 -11.15
N ARG A 120 0.77 16.30 -11.43
CA ARG A 120 0.86 15.23 -10.42
C ARG A 120 1.87 15.57 -9.35
N THR A 121 3.00 16.16 -9.74
CA THR A 121 4.01 16.73 -8.84
C THR A 121 3.35 17.69 -7.84
N ALA A 122 2.59 18.69 -8.31
CA ALA A 122 1.95 19.66 -7.44
C ALA A 122 0.95 19.04 -6.46
N ILE A 123 0.20 18.02 -6.89
CA ILE A 123 -0.77 17.31 -6.03
C ILE A 123 -0.06 16.54 -4.93
N LEU A 124 0.98 15.79 -5.27
CA LEU A 124 1.76 15.02 -4.30
C LEU A 124 2.54 15.93 -3.35
N GLU A 125 3.03 17.09 -3.82
CA GLU A 125 3.66 18.11 -2.96
C GLU A 125 2.68 18.66 -1.93
N ALA A 126 1.43 18.93 -2.31
CA ALA A 126 0.40 19.42 -1.41
C ALA A 126 0.10 18.44 -0.25
N MET A 127 0.33 17.14 -0.47
CA MET A 127 0.14 16.10 0.55
C MET A 127 1.30 15.99 1.55
N ARG A 128 2.43 16.70 1.32
CA ARG A 128 3.62 16.58 2.18
C ARG A 128 3.34 16.94 3.63
N ASP A 129 2.65 18.06 3.86
CA ASP A 129 2.42 18.60 5.20
C ASP A 129 1.14 18.06 5.86
N VAL A 130 0.33 17.34 5.08
CA VAL A 130 -0.88 16.61 5.51
C VAL A 130 -0.83 15.16 5.03
N PRO A 131 0.21 14.39 5.41
CA PRO A 131 0.51 13.12 4.76
C PRO A 131 -0.48 12.00 5.14
N PRO A 132 -0.51 10.92 4.34
CA PRO A 132 -1.29 9.72 4.63
C PRO A 132 -0.78 8.98 5.85
N SER A 133 -1.60 8.06 6.38
CA SER A 133 -1.15 7.11 7.41
C SER A 133 -0.35 5.96 6.82
N LEU A 134 -0.59 5.62 5.54
CA LEU A 134 0.10 4.54 4.83
C LEU A 134 0.35 4.94 3.37
N VAL A 135 1.58 4.76 2.89
CA VAL A 135 1.89 4.84 1.46
C VAL A 135 2.10 3.44 0.91
N ARG A 136 1.43 3.12 -0.19
CA ARG A 136 1.68 1.90 -0.97
C ARG A 136 2.19 2.30 -2.35
N ALA A 137 3.36 1.82 -2.74
CA ALA A 137 4.02 2.22 -3.98
C ALA A 137 4.91 1.09 -4.53
N ASN A 138 5.39 1.20 -5.75
CA ASN A 138 6.57 0.45 -6.19
C ASN A 138 7.88 1.19 -5.83
N ALA A 139 9.03 0.58 -6.13
CA ALA A 139 10.34 1.12 -5.78
C ALA A 139 10.62 2.51 -6.40
N SER A 140 10.33 2.71 -7.69
CA SER A 140 10.60 3.99 -8.35
C SER A 140 9.65 5.09 -7.86
N GLU A 141 8.39 4.75 -7.58
CA GLU A 141 7.39 5.68 -7.04
C GLU A 141 7.74 6.18 -5.64
N ILE A 142 8.22 5.32 -4.74
CA ILE A 142 8.60 5.74 -3.39
C ILE A 142 9.88 6.59 -3.39
N ILE A 143 10.86 6.26 -4.25
CA ILE A 143 12.06 7.08 -4.44
C ILE A 143 11.68 8.46 -4.98
N ALA A 144 10.78 8.51 -5.97
CA ALA A 144 10.28 9.76 -6.52
C ALA A 144 9.52 10.59 -5.47
N LEU A 145 8.70 9.95 -4.62
CA LEU A 145 7.97 10.63 -3.55
C LEU A 145 8.90 11.20 -2.47
N ASP A 146 9.92 10.44 -2.03
CA ASP A 146 10.95 10.88 -1.09
C ASP A 146 11.71 12.12 -1.60
N ALA A 147 12.11 12.09 -2.87
CA ALA A 147 12.78 13.21 -3.52
C ALA A 147 11.85 14.42 -3.65
N LEU A 148 10.59 14.20 -4.06
CA LEU A 148 9.59 15.25 -4.20
C LEU A 148 9.30 15.96 -2.88
N TRP A 149 9.18 15.20 -1.79
CA TRP A 149 9.00 15.73 -0.45
C TRP A 149 10.29 16.27 0.17
N GLY A 150 11.42 16.25 -0.56
CA GLY A 150 12.70 16.79 -0.10
C GLY A 150 13.13 16.20 1.25
N LEU A 151 12.89 14.91 1.46
CA LEU A 151 13.19 14.25 2.74
C LEU A 151 14.64 13.78 2.82
N SER A 152 15.30 13.60 1.67
CA SER A 152 16.74 13.34 1.62
C SER A 152 17.52 14.61 1.98
N ASP A 153 18.55 14.46 2.81
CA ASP A 153 19.46 15.53 3.20
C ASP A 153 20.61 15.76 2.19
N GLY A 154 20.56 15.08 1.04
CA GLY A 154 21.57 15.16 -0.01
C GLY A 154 22.86 14.38 0.27
N SER A 155 22.93 13.63 1.39
CA SER A 155 24.08 12.78 1.69
C SER A 155 24.06 11.42 0.96
N ASP A 156 22.87 10.99 0.51
CA ASP A 156 22.66 9.77 -0.26
C ASP A 156 22.65 10.07 -1.77
N VAL A 157 23.84 10.25 -2.36
CA VAL A 157 24.01 10.35 -3.82
C VAL A 157 23.94 8.94 -4.41
N GLY A 158 22.73 8.41 -4.55
CA GLY A 158 22.53 7.04 -5.02
C GLY A 158 21.17 6.81 -5.69
N GLY A 159 20.69 7.74 -6.51
CA GLY A 159 19.42 7.58 -7.21
C GLY A 159 18.87 8.89 -7.76
N GLY A 160 19.53 9.45 -8.77
CA GLY A 160 18.84 10.40 -9.66
C GLY A 160 17.68 9.67 -10.36
N PRO A 161 16.73 10.39 -10.99
CA PRO A 161 15.59 9.76 -11.65
C PRO A 161 16.11 8.79 -12.73
N ALA A 162 16.10 7.50 -12.42
CA ALA A 162 16.52 6.47 -13.33
C ALA A 162 15.50 6.41 -14.46
N GLY A 163 16.00 6.43 -15.69
CA GLY A 163 15.18 6.22 -16.87
C GLY A 163 14.39 4.92 -16.74
N VAL A 164 13.28 4.86 -17.47
CA VAL A 164 12.21 3.84 -17.45
C VAL A 164 12.67 2.41 -17.85
N GLU A 165 13.97 2.09 -17.75
CA GLU A 165 14.60 0.92 -18.35
C GLU A 165 15.56 0.15 -17.42
N SER A 166 15.72 0.53 -16.15
CA SER A 166 16.23 -0.37 -15.09
C SER A 166 15.11 -0.66 -14.09
N THR A 167 14.76 -1.93 -13.88
CA THR A 167 13.89 -2.30 -12.77
C THR A 167 14.61 -1.94 -11.47
N ASP A 168 14.23 -0.81 -10.87
CA ASP A 168 14.72 -0.40 -9.57
C ASP A 168 14.34 -1.50 -8.57
N ASP A 169 15.37 -2.15 -8.00
CA ASP A 169 15.20 -3.22 -7.03
C ASP A 169 14.60 -2.67 -5.74
N VAL A 170 13.81 -3.46 -5.02
CA VAL A 170 13.16 -3.03 -3.77
C VAL A 170 14.17 -2.55 -2.74
N ASP A 171 15.38 -3.13 -2.74
CA ASP A 171 16.48 -2.71 -1.87
C ASP A 171 16.96 -1.29 -2.13
N SER A 172 16.87 -0.80 -3.38
CA SER A 172 17.22 0.59 -3.72
C SER A 172 16.24 1.60 -3.09
N ALA A 173 15.00 1.17 -2.84
CA ALA A 173 13.96 1.99 -2.24
C ALA A 173 13.99 2.02 -0.71
N LEU A 174 14.81 1.20 -0.04
CA LEU A 174 14.79 1.04 1.41
C LEU A 174 15.02 2.37 2.16
N ALA A 175 16.01 3.16 1.74
CA ALA A 175 16.32 4.43 2.40
C ALA A 175 15.18 5.44 2.26
N ALA A 176 14.62 5.56 1.04
CA ALA A 176 13.47 6.40 0.74
C ALA A 176 12.23 5.95 1.55
N ALA A 177 11.92 4.66 1.56
CA ALA A 177 10.80 4.11 2.30
C ALA A 177 10.89 4.40 3.81
N LYS A 178 12.08 4.27 4.41
CA LYS A 178 12.29 4.61 5.83
C LYS A 178 12.09 6.10 6.10
N ARG A 179 12.59 6.97 5.23
CA ARG A 179 12.42 8.43 5.37
C ARG A 179 10.96 8.84 5.25
N VAL A 180 10.28 8.34 4.22
CA VAL A 180 8.84 8.56 4.02
C VAL A 180 8.06 8.07 5.25
N ALA A 181 8.28 6.83 5.71
CA ALA A 181 7.57 6.30 6.88
C ALA A 181 7.80 7.13 8.16
N ARG A 182 9.04 7.58 8.42
CA ARG A 182 9.33 8.51 9.53
C ARG A 182 8.61 9.85 9.37
N HIS A 183 8.54 10.37 8.15
CA HIS A 183 7.79 11.58 7.85
C HIS A 183 6.30 11.42 8.14
N LEU A 184 5.68 10.30 7.72
CA LEU A 184 4.29 9.98 8.04
C LEU A 184 4.06 9.96 9.56
N ARG A 185 4.93 9.28 10.32
CA ARG A 185 4.85 9.21 11.79
C ARG A 185 4.98 10.56 12.47
N ALA A 186 5.87 11.42 11.97
CA ALA A 186 6.10 12.73 12.56
C ALA A 186 4.92 13.70 12.38
N HIS A 187 4.07 13.46 11.37
CA HIS A 187 2.92 14.32 11.04
C HIS A 187 1.58 13.65 11.36
N GLY A 188 1.55 12.35 11.65
CA GLY A 188 0.37 11.63 12.11
C GLY A 188 0.02 11.95 13.56
N GLY A 189 -1.26 12.21 13.84
CA GLY A 189 -1.72 12.58 15.19
C GLY A 189 -1.53 11.49 16.27
N ASP A 190 -1.32 10.24 15.86
CA ASP A 190 -1.08 9.08 16.73
C ASP A 190 0.38 8.61 16.74
N GLY A 191 1.28 9.28 16.00
CA GLY A 191 2.69 8.90 15.89
C GLY A 191 2.94 7.63 15.08
N LEU A 192 1.93 7.17 14.31
CA LEU A 192 2.00 5.95 13.50
C LEU A 192 2.06 6.28 12.01
N GLY A 193 2.69 5.39 11.25
CA GLY A 193 2.88 5.57 9.82
C GLY A 193 3.66 4.41 9.24
N ALA A 194 3.31 3.99 8.03
CA ALA A 194 3.99 2.88 7.35
C ALA A 194 4.10 3.10 5.84
N VAL A 195 5.05 2.40 5.23
CA VAL A 195 5.25 2.35 3.79
C VAL A 195 5.33 0.89 3.37
N ALA A 196 4.57 0.53 2.33
CA ALA A 196 4.66 -0.74 1.63
C ALA A 196 5.18 -0.51 0.21
N VAL A 197 6.32 -1.13 -0.11
CA VAL A 197 6.97 -1.10 -1.41
C VAL A 197 6.83 -2.47 -2.06
N SER A 198 6.03 -2.55 -3.11
CA SER A 198 5.79 -3.83 -3.78
C SER A 198 6.91 -4.19 -4.76
N GLY A 199 7.24 -5.48 -4.86
CA GLY A 199 8.22 -6.01 -5.82
C GLY A 199 8.16 -7.53 -5.95
N GLU A 200 9.27 -8.18 -6.36
CA GLU A 200 9.40 -9.66 -6.30
C GLU A 200 9.41 -10.15 -4.85
N VAL A 201 9.97 -9.34 -3.95
CA VAL A 201 9.86 -9.49 -2.51
C VAL A 201 9.42 -8.12 -1.98
N ASP A 202 8.24 -8.07 -1.38
CA ASP A 202 7.69 -6.83 -0.86
C ASP A 202 8.52 -6.33 0.33
N LEU A 203 8.63 -5.01 0.48
CA LEU A 203 9.24 -4.33 1.62
C LEU A 203 8.15 -3.57 2.39
N VAL A 204 8.08 -3.76 3.71
CA VAL A 204 7.22 -2.96 4.58
C VAL A 204 8.05 -2.34 5.70
N THR A 205 7.84 -1.07 6.01
CA THR A 205 8.55 -0.38 7.10
C THR A 205 7.68 0.69 7.76
N ASP A 206 7.84 0.85 9.07
CA ASP A 206 7.33 1.98 9.83
C ASP A 206 8.41 3.06 10.04
N GLY A 207 9.55 2.96 9.34
CA GLY A 207 10.69 3.86 9.49
C GLY A 207 11.72 3.42 10.53
N GLU A 208 11.32 2.54 11.46
CA GLU A 208 12.19 1.96 12.49
C GLU A 208 12.46 0.47 12.19
N ARG A 209 11.39 -0.30 12.00
CA ARG A 209 11.39 -1.72 11.66
C ARG A 209 11.27 -1.90 10.16
N VAL A 210 11.89 -2.95 9.63
CA VAL A 210 11.93 -3.23 8.20
C VAL A 210 11.66 -4.72 7.99
N PHE A 211 10.68 -5.01 7.14
CA PHE A 211 10.23 -6.36 6.83
C PHE A 211 10.40 -6.64 5.33
N ARG A 212 10.74 -7.88 4.99
CA ARG A 212 10.67 -8.44 3.64
C ARG A 212 9.63 -9.56 3.63
N LEU A 213 8.73 -9.51 2.66
CA LEU A 213 7.62 -10.44 2.51
C LEU A 213 7.81 -11.17 1.17
N PRO A 214 8.41 -12.38 1.19
CA PRO A 214 8.51 -13.18 -0.03
C PRO A 214 7.14 -13.77 -0.37
N GLY A 215 6.78 -13.73 -1.65
CA GLY A 215 5.59 -14.38 -2.17
C GLY A 215 5.03 -13.72 -3.41
N GLY A 216 3.74 -13.97 -3.66
CA GLY A 216 3.07 -13.49 -4.85
C GLY A 216 3.44 -14.32 -6.08
N ASP A 217 3.05 -13.82 -7.25
CA ASP A 217 3.41 -14.45 -8.52
C ASP A 217 3.55 -13.41 -9.63
N MET A 218 4.43 -13.67 -10.60
CA MET A 218 4.65 -12.79 -11.75
C MET A 218 3.39 -12.53 -12.57
N MET A 219 2.39 -13.41 -12.51
CA MET A 219 1.09 -13.24 -13.15
C MET A 219 0.32 -12.02 -12.64
N MET A 220 0.60 -11.53 -11.43
CA MET A 220 0.07 -10.26 -10.91
C MET A 220 0.49 -9.07 -11.77
N THR A 221 1.64 -9.17 -12.47
CA THR A 221 2.10 -8.14 -13.43
C THR A 221 1.37 -8.19 -14.77
N LYS A 222 0.54 -9.22 -15.01
CA LYS A 222 -0.19 -9.45 -16.26
C LYS A 222 -1.65 -9.04 -16.20
N ILE A 223 -2.12 -8.58 -15.04
CA ILE A 223 -3.45 -7.99 -14.86
C ILE A 223 -3.30 -6.52 -14.50
N THR A 224 -4.07 -5.65 -15.15
CA THR A 224 -4.01 -4.22 -14.83
C THR A 224 -4.59 -3.97 -13.44
N GLY A 225 -3.91 -3.17 -12.63
CA GLY A 225 -4.43 -2.74 -11.34
C GLY A 225 -4.23 -3.70 -10.16
N ALA A 226 -3.45 -4.78 -10.27
CA ALA A 226 -3.11 -5.61 -9.11
C ALA A 226 -2.53 -4.75 -7.97
N GLY A 227 -1.57 -3.88 -8.28
CA GLY A 227 -1.03 -2.94 -7.30
C GLY A 227 -2.07 -1.95 -6.75
N CYS A 228 -2.92 -1.38 -7.62
CA CYS A 228 -3.96 -0.46 -7.17
C CYS A 228 -4.98 -1.15 -6.24
N ALA A 229 -5.28 -2.43 -6.51
CA ALA A 229 -6.14 -3.25 -5.66
C ALA A 229 -5.50 -3.52 -4.30
N LEU A 230 -4.18 -3.74 -4.24
CA LEU A 230 -3.45 -3.84 -2.96
C LEU A 230 -3.60 -2.56 -2.13
N GLY A 231 -3.54 -1.37 -2.74
CA GLY A 231 -3.79 -0.10 -2.05
C GLY A 231 -5.19 -0.01 -1.43
N GLY A 232 -6.22 -0.43 -2.17
CA GLY A 232 -7.59 -0.48 -1.64
C GLY A 232 -7.78 -1.50 -0.51
N VAL A 233 -7.16 -2.67 -0.62
CA VAL A 233 -7.19 -3.70 0.43
C VAL A 233 -6.41 -3.28 1.66
N ALA A 234 -5.28 -2.59 1.50
CA ALA A 234 -4.56 -1.97 2.60
C ALA A 234 -5.43 -0.95 3.35
N ALA A 235 -6.25 -0.16 2.64
CA ALA A 235 -7.22 0.72 3.30
C ALA A 235 -8.31 -0.06 4.06
N THR A 236 -8.78 -1.19 3.53
CA THR A 236 -9.70 -2.08 4.25
C THR A 236 -9.14 -2.54 5.59
N TYR A 237 -7.86 -2.94 5.63
CA TYR A 237 -7.19 -3.31 6.88
C TYR A 237 -6.92 -2.12 7.79
N LEU A 238 -6.63 -0.94 7.22
CA LEU A 238 -6.38 0.30 7.98
C LEU A 238 -7.62 0.76 8.78
N CYS A 239 -8.82 0.34 8.38
CA CYS A 239 -10.05 0.54 9.15
C CYS A 239 -10.07 -0.14 10.53
N VAL A 240 -9.26 -1.19 10.72
CA VAL A 240 -9.31 -2.03 11.93
C VAL A 240 -7.95 -2.21 12.61
N ALA A 241 -6.86 -1.78 11.99
CA ALA A 241 -5.50 -1.96 12.49
C ALA A 241 -4.67 -0.67 12.37
N ASP A 242 -3.50 -0.67 13.01
CA ASP A 242 -2.50 0.38 12.78
C ASP A 242 -1.90 0.28 11.36
N PRO A 243 -1.21 1.33 10.87
CA PRO A 243 -0.67 1.35 9.51
C PRO A 243 0.32 0.22 9.20
N LEU A 244 1.15 -0.20 10.17
CA LEU A 244 2.15 -1.24 9.93
C LEU A 244 1.47 -2.60 9.80
N VAL A 245 0.57 -2.94 10.71
CA VAL A 245 -0.22 -4.18 10.66
C VAL A 245 -1.10 -4.22 9.42
N ALA A 246 -1.71 -3.09 9.04
CA ALA A 246 -2.52 -3.00 7.84
C ALA A 246 -1.72 -3.26 6.56
N ALA A 247 -0.53 -2.67 6.45
CA ALA A 247 0.39 -2.90 5.33
C ALA A 247 0.83 -4.36 5.25
N LEU A 248 1.25 -4.95 6.37
CA LEU A 248 1.70 -6.34 6.43
C LEU A 248 0.57 -7.32 6.09
N ALA A 249 -0.62 -7.16 6.69
CA ALA A 249 -1.75 -8.04 6.45
C ALA A 249 -2.22 -7.99 4.99
N ALA A 250 -2.27 -6.79 4.39
CA ALA A 250 -2.67 -6.62 2.99
C ALA A 250 -1.65 -7.24 2.02
N SER A 251 -0.36 -6.94 2.18
CA SER A 251 0.69 -7.51 1.32
C SER A 251 0.74 -9.04 1.43
N LEU A 252 0.74 -9.59 2.65
CA LEU A 252 0.79 -11.04 2.84
C LEU A 252 -0.45 -11.75 2.28
N LEU A 253 -1.65 -11.16 2.42
CA LEU A 253 -2.85 -11.69 1.79
C LEU A 253 -2.70 -11.72 0.26
N PHE A 254 -2.18 -10.64 -0.33
CA PHE A 254 -1.93 -10.56 -1.77
C PHE A 254 -0.90 -11.58 -2.24
N ASP A 255 0.18 -11.75 -1.49
CA ASP A 255 1.25 -12.71 -1.79
C ASP A 255 0.69 -14.14 -1.84
N ARG A 256 -0.03 -14.54 -0.79
CA ARG A 256 -0.63 -15.88 -0.70
C ARG A 256 -1.73 -16.06 -1.77
N ALA A 257 -2.50 -15.01 -2.07
CA ALA A 257 -3.53 -15.06 -3.10
C ALA A 257 -2.93 -15.18 -4.50
N GLY A 258 -1.83 -14.49 -4.77
CA GLY A 258 -1.09 -14.56 -6.02
C GLY A 258 -0.54 -15.96 -6.28
N GLU A 259 0.11 -16.56 -5.29
CA GLU A 259 0.62 -17.93 -5.35
C GLU A 259 -0.49 -18.95 -5.64
N ARG A 260 -1.60 -18.86 -4.89
CA ARG A 260 -2.75 -19.75 -5.05
C ARG A 260 -3.39 -19.60 -6.42
N ALA A 261 -3.62 -18.36 -6.87
CA ALA A 261 -4.24 -18.10 -8.17
C ALA A 261 -3.34 -18.55 -9.33
N ALA A 262 -2.03 -18.38 -9.22
CA ALA A 262 -1.09 -18.81 -10.25
C ALA A 262 -1.14 -20.33 -10.46
N ALA A 263 -1.27 -21.11 -9.37
CA ALA A 263 -1.35 -22.57 -9.44
C ALA A 263 -2.60 -23.08 -10.18
N GLU A 264 -3.71 -22.35 -10.12
CA GLU A 264 -5.00 -22.75 -10.70
C GLU A 264 -5.30 -22.08 -12.06
N SER A 265 -4.56 -21.02 -12.41
CA SER A 265 -4.81 -20.23 -13.62
C SER A 265 -4.18 -20.83 -14.89
N HIS A 266 -4.81 -20.55 -16.02
CA HIS A 266 -4.37 -20.98 -17.36
C HIS A 266 -3.87 -19.79 -18.21
N GLY A 267 -3.77 -18.60 -17.62
CA GLY A 267 -3.45 -17.34 -18.28
C GLY A 267 -4.05 -16.13 -17.55
N PRO A 268 -3.76 -14.89 -18.01
CA PRO A 268 -4.06 -13.67 -17.24
C PRO A 268 -5.56 -13.46 -16.94
N GLY A 269 -6.44 -13.83 -17.87
CA GLY A 269 -7.88 -13.73 -17.68
C GLY A 269 -8.38 -14.62 -16.54
N SER A 270 -8.03 -15.92 -16.58
CA SER A 270 -8.35 -16.85 -15.47
C SER A 270 -7.64 -16.47 -14.19
N PHE A 271 -6.39 -15.96 -14.26
CA PHE A 271 -5.65 -15.54 -13.09
C PHE A 271 -6.38 -14.45 -12.31
N GLN A 272 -6.94 -13.43 -12.99
CA GLN A 272 -7.67 -12.37 -12.30
C GLN A 272 -8.88 -12.93 -11.52
N THR A 273 -9.60 -13.89 -12.10
CA THR A 273 -10.73 -14.55 -11.44
C THR A 273 -10.26 -15.35 -10.23
N GLU A 274 -9.30 -16.26 -10.43
CA GLU A 274 -8.75 -17.09 -9.35
C GLU A 274 -8.10 -16.26 -8.26
N PHE A 275 -7.54 -15.09 -8.59
CA PHE A 275 -6.95 -14.16 -7.64
C PHE A 275 -8.01 -13.55 -6.70
N LEU A 276 -9.15 -13.12 -7.24
CA LEU A 276 -10.26 -12.62 -6.41
C LEU A 276 -10.82 -13.74 -5.51
N ASP A 277 -10.97 -14.96 -6.05
CA ASP A 277 -11.43 -16.11 -5.27
C ASP A 277 -10.42 -16.50 -4.18
N ALA A 278 -9.12 -16.40 -4.46
CA ALA A 278 -8.06 -16.65 -3.50
C ALA A 278 -8.04 -15.59 -2.37
N LEU A 279 -8.20 -14.30 -2.70
CA LEU A 279 -8.34 -13.23 -1.69
C LEU A 279 -9.51 -13.53 -0.73
N TRP A 280 -10.62 -14.04 -1.25
CA TRP A 280 -11.77 -14.45 -0.45
C TRP A 280 -11.50 -15.69 0.40
N ALA A 281 -10.79 -16.68 -0.15
CA ALA A 281 -10.67 -18.00 0.46
C ALA A 281 -9.50 -18.14 1.46
N ILE A 282 -8.49 -17.28 1.41
CA ILE A 282 -7.34 -17.35 2.33
C ILE A 282 -7.74 -16.90 3.73
N ASP A 283 -7.40 -17.72 4.73
CA ASP A 283 -7.74 -17.48 6.12
C ASP A 283 -6.63 -16.75 6.91
N ALA A 284 -6.99 -16.33 8.12
CA ALA A 284 -6.12 -15.57 9.01
C ALA A 284 -4.89 -16.37 9.48
N ASP A 285 -5.04 -17.69 9.61
CA ASP A 285 -3.95 -18.57 10.04
C ASP A 285 -2.88 -18.65 8.94
N THR A 286 -3.29 -18.91 7.70
CA THR A 286 -2.39 -18.97 6.53
C THR A 286 -1.53 -17.71 6.39
N VAL A 287 -2.15 -16.53 6.50
CA VAL A 287 -1.46 -15.24 6.38
C VAL A 287 -0.56 -14.98 7.58
N SER A 288 -1.04 -15.17 8.81
CA SER A 288 -0.24 -14.88 10.02
C SER A 288 0.96 -15.82 10.21
N THR A 289 0.92 -17.03 9.62
CA THR A 289 2.04 -17.98 9.61
C THR A 289 2.96 -17.83 8.40
N SER A 290 2.71 -16.87 7.50
CA SER A 290 3.58 -16.62 6.35
C SER A 290 5.01 -16.25 6.77
N THR A 291 5.99 -16.51 5.92
CA THR A 291 7.37 -16.06 6.13
C THR A 291 7.42 -14.54 6.19
N ILE A 292 7.98 -13.98 7.26
CA ILE A 292 8.15 -12.53 7.43
C ILE A 292 9.57 -12.28 7.90
N LEU A 293 10.41 -11.76 7.02
CA LEU A 293 11.84 -11.56 7.33
C LEU A 293 12.04 -10.15 7.88
N GLU A 294 12.31 -10.02 9.18
CA GLU A 294 12.64 -8.74 9.81
C GLU A 294 14.15 -8.48 9.79
N ALA A 295 14.55 -7.28 9.34
CA ALA A 295 15.94 -6.84 9.35
C ALA A 295 16.47 -6.74 10.79
N LYS A 296 17.69 -7.23 11.01
CA LYS A 296 18.37 -7.09 12.30
C LYS A 296 18.63 -5.60 12.58
N ARG A 297 18.41 -5.20 13.83
CA ARG A 297 18.67 -3.83 14.31
C ARG A 297 20.15 -3.51 14.35
#